data_AF-A0A969IJD6-F1
#
_entry.id   AF-A0A969IJD6-F1
#
_cell.length_a   1.000
_cell.length_b   1.000
_cell.length_c   1.000
_cell.angle_alpha   90.00
_cell.angle_beta   90.00
_cell.angle_gamma   90.00
#
_symmetry.space_group_name_H-M   'P 1'
#
loop_
_entity.id
_entity.type
_entity.pdbx_description
1 polymer ?
#
loop_
_entity_poly.entity_id
_entity_poly.type
_entity_poly.pdbx_seq_one_letter_code
_entity_poly.pdbx_strand_id
1 'polypeptide(L)'
;MDEISVLLALEQLRNNPSYHAAEVLRRNTSGSARAMASAAAGTAEHRAALLLISTWEVIAILISGAKKKDKIFEVTPICHMYEELKEAIATLGRDVPGFGGNFAKLNAEYQAWLKKKGKTYTTAACNGLFAKFG
;
A
#
# COMPACT_ATOMS: atom_id res chain seq x y z
N MET A 1 8.66 13.84 -11.44
CA MET A 1 8.80 12.61 -12.25
C MET A 1 7.61 12.51 -13.21
N ASP A 2 7.78 11.96 -14.41
CA ASP A 2 6.63 11.65 -15.28
C ASP A 2 5.92 10.36 -14.81
N GLU A 3 4.70 10.13 -15.30
CA GLU A 3 3.86 9.00 -14.89
C GLU A 3 4.49 7.64 -15.20
N ILE A 4 5.19 7.50 -16.33
CA ILE A 4 5.75 6.21 -16.75
C ILE A 4 6.89 5.81 -15.84
N SER A 5 7.79 6.74 -15.52
CA SER A 5 8.88 6.49 -14.58
C SER A 5 8.36 6.09 -13.19
N VAL A 6 7.28 6.71 -12.71
CA VAL A 6 6.68 6.32 -11.42
C VAL A 6 6.07 4.93 -11.50
N LEU A 7 5.31 4.60 -12.56
CA LEU A 7 4.73 3.27 -12.74
C LEU A 7 5.81 2.16 -12.78
N LEU A 8 6.93 2.40 -13.46
CA LEU A 8 8.06 1.48 -13.48
C LEU A 8 8.68 1.29 -12.09
N ALA A 9 8.85 2.36 -11.32
CA ALA A 9 9.37 2.28 -9.95
C ALA A 9 8.41 1.51 -9.02
N LEU A 10 7.10 1.74 -9.14
CA LEU A 10 6.07 1.01 -8.41
C LEU A 10 6.12 -0.50 -8.73
N GLU A 11 6.27 -0.85 -10.01
CA GLU A 11 6.38 -2.25 -10.43
C GLU A 11 7.63 -2.93 -9.87
N GLN A 12 8.78 -2.25 -9.88
CA GLN A 12 10.00 -2.77 -9.28
C GLN A 12 9.88 -3.01 -7.78
N LEU A 13 9.25 -2.08 -7.05
CA LEU A 13 9.02 -2.21 -5.61
C LEU A 13 8.10 -3.39 -5.30
N ARG A 14 7.03 -3.57 -6.08
CA ARG A 14 6.01 -4.61 -5.83
C ARG A 14 6.41 -5.99 -6.33
N ASN A 15 7.34 -6.08 -7.30
CA ASN A 15 7.96 -7.33 -7.72
C ASN A 15 9.19 -7.71 -6.88
N ASN A 16 9.53 -6.93 -5.84
CA ASN A 16 10.60 -7.31 -4.93
C ASN A 16 10.24 -8.65 -4.25
N PRO A 17 11.12 -9.67 -4.28
CA PRO A 17 10.84 -10.98 -3.69
C PRO A 17 10.48 -10.92 -2.20
N SER A 18 11.09 -10.01 -1.44
CA SER A 18 10.78 -9.81 -0.03
C SER A 18 9.39 -9.20 0.18
N TYR A 19 8.97 -8.27 -0.69
CA TYR A 19 7.62 -7.71 -0.65
C TYR A 19 6.59 -8.81 -0.96
N HIS A 20 6.85 -9.61 -2.00
CA HIS A 20 5.98 -10.75 -2.35
C HIS A 20 5.88 -11.77 -1.21
N ALA A 21 7.00 -12.15 -0.60
CA ALA A 21 7.01 -13.06 0.54
C ALA A 21 6.22 -12.50 1.75
N ALA A 22 6.30 -11.20 2.00
CA ALA A 22 5.53 -10.53 3.05
C ALA A 22 4.01 -10.54 2.76
N GLU A 23 3.58 -10.30 1.52
CA GLU A 23 2.17 -10.43 1.12
C GLU A 23 1.66 -11.87 1.27
N VAL A 24 2.46 -12.86 0.86
CA VAL A 24 2.12 -14.28 1.03
C VAL A 24 1.96 -14.61 2.52
N LEU A 25 2.89 -14.16 3.36
CA LEU A 25 2.79 -14.36 4.81
C LEU A 25 1.51 -13.72 5.37
N ARG A 26 1.19 -12.48 4.98
CA ARG A 26 -0.04 -11.80 5.40
C ARG A 26 -1.29 -12.57 5.05
N ARG A 27 -1.38 -13.09 3.82
CA ARG A 27 -2.50 -13.92 3.37
C ARG A 27 -2.61 -15.21 4.18
N ASN A 28 -1.49 -15.84 4.49
CA ASN A 28 -1.44 -17.07 5.29
C ASN A 28 -1.78 -16.84 6.78
N THR A 29 -1.56 -15.64 7.31
CA THR A 29 -2.00 -15.24 8.66
C THR A 29 -3.47 -14.77 8.66
N SER A 30 -4.35 -15.53 7.99
CA SER A 30 -5.77 -15.22 7.82
C SER A 30 -6.05 -13.81 7.24
N GLY A 31 -5.11 -13.25 6.48
CA GLY A 31 -5.18 -11.89 5.94
C GLY A 31 -4.91 -10.77 6.96
N SER A 32 -4.64 -11.08 8.24
CA SER A 32 -4.59 -10.08 9.30
C SER A 32 -3.22 -9.42 9.42
N ALA A 33 -3.05 -8.27 8.75
CA ALA A 33 -1.89 -7.41 8.95
C ALA A 33 -1.76 -6.94 10.40
N ARG A 34 -2.88 -6.81 11.12
CA ARG A 34 -2.90 -6.47 12.55
C ARG A 34 -2.25 -7.54 13.41
N ALA A 35 -2.56 -8.81 13.16
CA ALA A 35 -1.94 -9.92 13.89
C ALA A 35 -0.43 -9.94 13.68
N MET A 36 0.01 -9.70 12.44
CA MET A 36 1.43 -9.60 12.11
C MET A 36 2.12 -8.43 12.82
N ALA A 37 1.49 -7.25 12.82
CA ALA A 37 2.00 -6.07 13.53
C ALA A 37 2.10 -6.29 15.05
N SER A 38 1.17 -7.05 15.62
CA SER A 38 1.13 -7.35 17.05
C SER A 38 2.07 -8.49 17.47
N ALA A 39 2.69 -9.18 16.52
CA ALA A 39 3.68 -10.22 16.81
C ALA A 39 4.92 -9.62 17.49
N ALA A 40 5.67 -10.48 18.20
CA ALA A 40 6.85 -10.05 18.93
C ALA A 40 7.88 -9.38 17.99
N ALA A 41 8.52 -8.33 18.48
CA ALA A 41 9.52 -7.60 17.70
C ALA A 41 10.61 -8.55 17.20
N GLY A 42 10.90 -8.48 15.90
CA GLY A 42 11.93 -9.30 15.26
C GLY A 42 11.46 -10.65 14.70
N THR A 43 10.20 -11.06 14.89
CA THR A 43 9.65 -12.24 14.19
C THR A 43 9.44 -11.95 12.70
N ALA A 44 9.23 -13.01 11.92
CA ALA A 44 8.97 -12.90 10.48
C ALA A 44 7.71 -12.07 10.20
N GLU A 45 6.66 -12.25 10.98
CA GLU A 45 5.39 -11.55 10.84
C GLU A 45 5.54 -10.05 11.13
N HIS A 46 6.19 -9.70 12.25
CA HIS A 46 6.41 -8.30 12.62
C HIS A 46 7.26 -7.58 11.57
N ARG A 47 8.33 -8.22 11.09
CA ARG A 47 9.18 -7.68 10.01
C ARG A 47 8.43 -7.54 8.69
N ALA A 48 7.57 -8.51 8.35
CA ALA A 48 6.76 -8.46 7.14
C ALA A 48 5.73 -7.32 7.20
N ALA A 49 5.06 -7.10 8.33
CA ALA A 49 4.14 -5.97 8.51
C ALA A 49 4.87 -4.62 8.32
N LEU A 50 6.05 -4.47 8.92
CA LEU A 50 6.89 -3.28 8.75
C LEU A 50 7.30 -3.08 7.28
N LEU A 51 7.69 -4.14 6.59
CA LEU A 51 8.10 -4.09 5.19
C LEU A 51 6.94 -3.64 4.29
N LEU A 52 5.76 -4.25 4.43
CA LEU A 52 4.59 -3.90 3.63
C LEU A 52 4.23 -2.42 3.78
N ILE A 53 4.14 -1.94 5.02
CA ILE A 53 3.78 -0.55 5.29
C ILE A 53 4.88 0.40 4.79
N SER A 54 6.16 0.08 5.04
CA SER A 54 7.27 0.92 4.58
C SER A 54 7.36 0.99 3.06
N THR A 55 7.06 -0.11 2.35
CA THR A 55 6.97 -0.09 0.89
C THR A 55 5.87 0.86 0.41
N TRP A 56 4.70 0.83 1.06
CA TRP A 56 3.61 1.75 0.71
C TRP A 56 3.87 3.21 1.09
N GLU A 57 4.62 3.47 2.16
CA GLU A 57 5.16 4.80 2.46
C GLU A 57 6.07 5.32 1.33
N VAL A 58 6.99 4.48 0.85
CA VAL A 58 7.88 4.83 -0.28
C VAL A 58 7.07 5.08 -1.56
N ILE A 59 6.09 4.22 -1.85
CA ILE A 59 5.17 4.41 -2.99
C ILE A 59 4.45 5.75 -2.88
N ALA A 60 3.94 6.11 -1.69
CA ALA A 60 3.26 7.39 -1.48
C ALA A 60 4.16 8.60 -1.76
N ILE A 61 5.43 8.54 -1.35
CA ILE A 61 6.41 9.60 -1.65
C ILE A 61 6.67 9.69 -3.16
N LEU A 62 6.85 8.54 -3.84
CA LEU A 62 7.09 8.50 -5.29
C LEU A 62 5.91 9.09 -6.08
N ILE A 63 4.68 8.69 -5.75
CA ILE A 63 3.47 9.19 -6.40
C ILE A 63 3.30 10.69 -6.12
N SER A 64 3.61 11.16 -4.91
CA SER A 64 3.55 12.58 -4.58
C SER A 64 4.47 13.43 -5.47
N GLY A 65 5.60 12.88 -5.93
CA GLY A 65 6.53 13.54 -6.85
C GLY A 65 6.13 13.49 -8.34
N ALA A 66 5.01 12.85 -8.68
CA ALA A 66 4.53 12.75 -10.05
C ALA A 66 3.86 14.05 -10.52
N LYS A 67 4.20 14.52 -11.73
CA LYS A 67 3.57 15.73 -12.33
C LYS A 67 2.09 15.52 -12.67
N LYS A 68 1.73 14.29 -13.02
CA LYS A 68 0.36 13.82 -13.28
C LYS A 68 0.18 12.50 -12.53
N LYS A 69 -1.03 12.24 -12.05
CA LYS A 69 -1.33 11.07 -11.20
C LYS A 69 -2.49 10.22 -11.70
N ASP A 70 -3.20 10.67 -12.74
CA ASP A 70 -4.43 10.01 -13.20
C ASP A 70 -4.19 8.56 -13.60
N LYS A 71 -3.17 8.29 -14.43
CA LYS A 71 -2.87 6.91 -14.86
C LYS A 71 -2.36 6.06 -13.70
N ILE A 72 -1.59 6.65 -12.79
CA ILE A 72 -1.07 5.97 -11.61
C ILE A 72 -2.22 5.50 -10.73
N PHE A 73 -3.17 6.38 -10.45
CA PHE A 73 -4.36 6.09 -9.66
C PHE A 73 -5.25 5.04 -10.33
N GLU A 74 -5.36 5.04 -11.66
CA GLU A 74 -6.15 4.03 -12.38
C GLU A 74 -5.65 2.59 -12.23
N VAL A 75 -4.34 2.39 -12.06
CA VAL A 75 -3.73 1.04 -12.10
C VAL A 75 -3.17 0.56 -10.76
N THR A 76 -3.06 1.44 -9.76
CA THR A 76 -2.44 1.14 -8.47
C THR A 76 -3.50 0.83 -7.40
N PRO A 77 -3.39 -0.28 -6.64
CA PRO A 77 -4.40 -0.72 -5.67
C PRO A 77 -4.29 0.04 -4.33
N ILE A 78 -4.27 1.37 -4.35
CA ILE A 78 -3.99 2.23 -3.18
C ILE A 78 -5.01 1.98 -2.06
N CYS A 79 -6.31 2.11 -2.36
CA CYS A 79 -7.35 1.96 -1.36
C CYS A 79 -7.40 0.53 -0.80
N HIS A 80 -7.28 -0.48 -1.67
CA HIS A 80 -7.29 -1.88 -1.23
C HIS A 80 -6.18 -2.13 -0.22
N MET A 81 -4.94 -1.78 -0.56
CA MET A 81 -3.82 -2.01 0.33
C MET A 81 -3.87 -1.16 1.60
N TYR A 82 -4.45 0.04 1.54
CA TYR A 82 -4.65 0.83 2.75
C TYR A 82 -5.65 0.15 3.68
N GLU A 83 -6.77 -0.35 3.17
CA GLU A 83 -7.76 -1.07 3.97
C GLU A 83 -7.19 -2.34 4.61
N GLU A 84 -6.35 -3.08 3.89
CA GLU A 84 -5.68 -4.28 4.40
C GLU A 84 -4.64 -3.96 5.50
N LEU A 85 -3.99 -2.79 5.43
CA LEU A 85 -2.86 -2.42 6.29
C LEU A 85 -3.22 -1.41 7.41
N LYS A 86 -4.38 -0.75 7.35
CA LYS A 86 -4.74 0.35 8.28
C LYS A 86 -4.67 -0.06 9.75
N GLU A 87 -5.08 -1.27 10.09
CA GLU A 87 -5.05 -1.75 11.48
C GLU A 87 -3.62 -2.04 11.96
N ALA A 88 -2.75 -2.51 11.06
CA ALA A 88 -1.33 -2.69 11.33
C ALA A 88 -0.64 -1.35 11.54
N ILE A 89 -0.95 -0.35 10.71
CA ILE A 89 -0.48 1.04 10.87
C ILE A 89 -0.91 1.59 12.22
N ALA A 90 -2.19 1.42 12.59
CA ALA A 90 -2.70 1.88 13.89
C ALA A 90 -2.05 1.16 15.08
N THR A 91 -1.63 -0.09 14.90
CA THR A 91 -0.94 -0.88 15.94
C THR A 91 0.50 -0.37 16.13
N LEU A 92 1.27 -0.28 15.04
CA LEU A 92 2.67 0.12 15.06
C LEU A 92 2.87 1.63 15.32
N GLY A 93 1.92 2.45 14.87
CA GLY A 93 1.94 3.91 15.06
C GLY A 93 1.70 4.38 16.49
N ARG A 94 1.35 3.48 17.42
CA ARG A 94 1.31 3.81 18.86
C ARG A 94 2.70 4.15 19.39
N ASP A 95 3.71 3.43 18.90
CA ASP A 95 5.09 3.56 19.36
C ASP A 95 5.91 4.53 18.49
N VAL A 96 5.48 4.74 17.24
CA VAL A 96 6.17 5.59 16.26
C VAL A 96 5.22 6.66 15.71
N PRO A 97 5.30 7.91 16.20
CA PRO A 97 4.47 9.00 15.69
C PRO A 97 4.66 9.20 14.18
N GLY A 98 3.54 9.28 13.46
CA GLY A 98 3.54 9.51 12.01
C GLY A 98 3.80 8.26 11.15
N PHE A 99 3.93 7.08 11.75
CA PHE A 99 4.05 5.82 11.01
C PHE A 99 2.84 5.59 10.09
N GLY A 100 3.07 5.26 8.82
CA GLY A 100 2.02 5.12 7.80
C GLY A 100 1.36 6.43 7.37
N GLY A 101 1.92 7.59 7.75
CA GLY A 101 1.34 8.90 7.50
C GLY A 101 1.31 9.32 6.04
N ASN A 102 2.33 9.01 5.24
CA ASN A 102 2.31 9.34 3.81
C ASN A 102 1.33 8.45 3.05
N PHE A 103 1.23 7.18 3.44
CA PHE A 103 0.30 6.25 2.85
C PHE A 103 -1.15 6.64 3.16
N ALA A 104 -1.44 7.06 4.40
CA ALA A 104 -2.75 7.61 4.76
C ALA A 104 -3.12 8.84 3.92
N LYS A 105 -2.17 9.77 3.72
CA LYS A 105 -2.36 10.94 2.84
C LYS A 105 -2.61 10.53 1.39
N LEU A 106 -1.84 9.57 0.87
CA LEU A 106 -2.02 9.04 -0.49
C LEU A 106 -3.43 8.45 -0.66
N ASN A 107 -3.90 7.65 0.31
CA ASN A 107 -5.25 7.08 0.26
C ASN A 107 -6.33 8.18 0.26
N ALA A 108 -6.18 9.22 1.08
CA ALA A 108 -7.10 10.36 1.07
C ALA A 108 -7.09 11.10 -0.29
N GLU A 109 -5.92 11.30 -0.90
CA GLU A 109 -5.78 11.89 -2.23
C GLU A 109 -6.48 11.02 -3.30
N TYR A 110 -6.27 9.71 -3.25
CA TYR A 110 -6.90 8.74 -4.14
C TYR A 110 -8.43 8.74 -4.01
N GLN A 111 -8.96 8.76 -2.79
CA GLN A 111 -10.40 8.85 -2.53
C GLN A 111 -11.00 10.16 -3.07
N ALA A 112 -10.30 11.27 -2.93
CA ALA A 112 -10.73 12.55 -3.51
C ALA A 112 -10.74 12.50 -5.05
N TRP A 113 -9.76 11.82 -5.65
CA TRP A 113 -9.71 11.60 -7.09
C TRP A 113 -10.87 10.72 -7.59
N LEU A 114 -11.18 9.62 -6.90
CA LEU A 114 -12.32 8.75 -7.24
C LEU A 114 -13.65 9.52 -7.27
N LYS A 115 -13.89 10.34 -6.24
CA LYS A 115 -15.07 11.21 -6.15
C LYS A 115 -15.16 12.16 -7.35
N LYS A 116 -14.05 12.78 -7.77
CA LYS A 116 -14.01 13.67 -8.95
C LYS A 116 -14.29 12.94 -10.26
N LYS A 117 -13.95 11.66 -10.36
CA LYS A 117 -14.23 10.83 -11.56
C LYS A 117 -15.66 10.26 -11.57
N GLY A 118 -16.47 10.54 -10.54
CA GLY A 118 -17.80 9.94 -10.40
C GLY A 118 -17.76 8.42 -10.20
N LYS A 119 -16.61 7.87 -9.79
CA LYS A 119 -16.41 6.43 -9.57
C LYS A 119 -16.48 6.15 -8.06
N THR A 120 -17.28 5.17 -7.67
CA THR A 120 -17.21 4.56 -6.34
C THR A 120 -16.18 3.45 -6.34
N TYR A 121 -15.42 3.30 -5.26
CA TYR A 121 -14.53 2.15 -5.08
C TYR A 121 -15.37 0.87 -5.05
N THR A 122 -15.26 0.06 -6.09
CA THR A 122 -15.73 -1.32 -6.12
C THR A 122 -14.52 -2.22 -5.99
N THR A 123 -14.61 -3.29 -5.21
CA THR A 123 -13.56 -4.32 -5.09
C THR A 123 -13.14 -4.90 -6.46
N ALA A 124 -13.97 -4.74 -7.50
CA ALA A 124 -13.64 -5.03 -8.90
C ALA A 124 -12.62 -4.06 -9.55
N ALA A 125 -12.24 -2.96 -8.90
CA ALA A 125 -11.09 -2.13 -9.27
C ALA A 125 -9.74 -2.87 -9.07
N CYS A 126 -9.76 -4.07 -8.47
CA CYS A 126 -8.67 -5.05 -8.45
C CYS A 126 -8.39 -5.73 -9.81
N ASN A 127 -8.80 -5.14 -10.94
CA ASN A 127 -8.35 -5.54 -12.29
C ASN A 127 -7.38 -4.53 -12.90
N GLY A 128 -6.83 -3.60 -12.11
CA GLY A 128 -5.69 -2.79 -12.53
C GLY A 128 -4.52 -3.66 -12.96
N LEU A 129 -3.69 -3.20 -13.91
CA LEU A 129 -2.56 -3.94 -14.48
C LEU A 129 -1.63 -4.57 -13.40
N PHE A 130 -1.61 -3.96 -12.20
CA PHE A 130 -0.80 -4.37 -11.05
C PHE A 130 -1.61 -4.97 -9.90
N ALA A 131 -2.84 -5.43 -10.11
CA ALA A 131 -3.63 -6.10 -9.09
C ALA A 131 -3.24 -7.58 -8.88
N LYS A 132 -2.08 -8.01 -9.39
CA LYS A 132 -1.55 -9.37 -9.25
C LYS A 132 -1.37 -9.86 -7.80
N PHE A 133 -1.52 -8.97 -6.82
CA PHE A 133 -1.46 -9.30 -5.39
C PHE A 133 -2.63 -8.69 -4.58
N GLY A 134 -3.76 -8.39 -5.24
CA GLY A 134 -5.06 -8.23 -4.58
C GLY A 134 -5.66 -9.57 -4.20
#